data_AF-A0A940BBU2-F1
#
_entry.id   AF-A0A940BBU2-F1
#
_cell.length_a   1.000
_cell.length_b   1.000
_cell.length_c   1.000
_cell.angle_alpha   90.00
_cell.angle_beta   90.00
_cell.angle_gamma   90.00
#
_symmetry.space_group_name_H-M   'P 1'
#
loop_
_entity.id
_entity.type
_entity.pdbx_description
1 polymer ?
#
loop_
_entity_poly.entity_id
_entity_poly.type
_entity_poly.pdbx_seq_one_letter_code
_entity_poly.pdbx_strand_id
1 'polypeptide(L)'
;MKINPLIQMRNIPVTSGTLQNLFKTLKSPEEKIRALEKDGQLIRLKRGLYVVNSQLSGVETSNALCANHIYGPSYLSLHWALRHYGLIPERV
;
A
#
# COMPACT_ATOMS: atom_id res chain seq x y z
N MET A 1 -23.14 9.58 6.84
CA MET A 1 -22.30 9.14 5.69
C MET A 1 -21.17 8.28 6.25
N LYS A 2 -21.21 6.95 6.08
CA LYS A 2 -20.13 6.08 6.60
C LYS A 2 -18.90 6.28 5.71
N ILE A 3 -17.90 7.00 6.20
CA ILE A 3 -16.63 7.19 5.51
C ILE A 3 -16.00 5.81 5.30
N ASN A 4 -15.66 5.46 4.05
CA ASN A 4 -14.98 4.20 3.76
C ASN A 4 -13.60 4.24 4.44
N PRO A 5 -13.32 3.36 5.42
CA PRO A 5 -12.09 3.44 6.20
C PRO A 5 -10.82 3.22 5.35
N LEU A 6 -10.95 2.64 4.15
CA LEU A 6 -9.83 2.49 3.21
C LEU A 6 -9.29 3.84 2.70
N ILE A 7 -10.14 4.86 2.59
CA ILE A 7 -9.74 6.18 2.08
C ILE A 7 -8.67 6.83 2.99
N GLN A 8 -8.72 6.53 4.29
CA GLN A 8 -7.75 7.05 5.27
C GLN A 8 -6.34 6.46 5.08
N MET A 9 -6.21 5.28 4.48
CA MET A 9 -4.91 4.61 4.26
C MET A 9 -4.15 5.18 3.05
N ARG A 10 -4.83 5.93 2.18
CA ARG A 10 -4.25 6.62 1.01
C ARG A 10 -3.43 5.67 0.11
N ASN A 11 -2.13 5.92 -0.03
CA ASN A 11 -1.20 5.12 -0.83
C ASN A 11 -0.19 4.35 0.03
N ILE A 12 -0.41 4.24 1.33
CA ILE A 12 0.50 3.56 2.26
C ILE A 12 0.21 2.05 2.21
N PRO A 13 1.21 1.19 1.95
CA PRO A 13 1.00 -0.25 2.05
C PRO A 13 0.63 -0.70 3.46
N VAL A 14 -0.38 -1.55 3.57
CA VAL A 14 -1.01 -2.00 4.81
C VAL A 14 -0.96 -3.51 4.93
N THR A 15 -0.67 -4.01 6.14
CA THR A 15 -0.62 -5.44 6.42
C THR A 15 -2.02 -6.04 6.57
N SER A 16 -2.13 -7.35 6.31
CA SER A 16 -3.37 -8.09 6.58
C SER A 16 -3.81 -7.99 8.04
N GLY A 17 -2.88 -7.98 9.00
CA GLY A 17 -3.22 -7.83 10.43
C GLY A 17 -3.87 -6.49 10.73
N THR A 18 -3.36 -5.40 10.16
CA THR A 18 -3.96 -4.06 10.28
C THR A 18 -5.36 -4.02 9.66
N LEU A 19 -5.55 -4.64 8.49
CA LEU A 19 -6.85 -4.73 7.83
C LEU A 19 -7.84 -5.59 8.64
N GLN A 20 -7.40 -6.70 9.22
CA GLN A 20 -8.23 -7.54 10.08
C GLN A 20 -8.68 -6.77 11.32
N ASN A 21 -7.79 -5.99 11.93
CA ASN A 21 -8.13 -5.12 13.06
C ASN A 21 -9.16 -4.05 12.67
N LEU A 22 -9.03 -3.47 11.47
CA LEU A 22 -9.99 -2.50 10.94
C LEU A 22 -11.40 -3.09 10.78
N PHE A 23 -11.47 -4.37 10.39
CA PHE A 23 -12.72 -5.10 10.16
C PHE A 23 -13.09 -6.05 11.31
N LYS A 24 -12.52 -5.87 12.51
CA LYS A 24 -12.69 -6.78 13.65
C LYS A 24 -14.15 -6.99 14.09
N THR A 25 -15.02 -6.03 13.81
CA THR A 25 -16.45 -6.12 14.11
C THR A 25 -17.23 -7.02 13.16
N LEU A 26 -16.63 -7.44 12.04
CA LEU A 26 -17.23 -8.36 11.08
C LEU A 26 -16.98 -9.80 11.51
N LYS A 27 -17.95 -10.69 11.26
CA LYS A 27 -17.82 -12.13 11.52
C LYS A 27 -16.64 -12.76 10.77
N SER A 28 -16.34 -12.29 9.56
CA SER A 28 -15.24 -12.81 8.73
C SER A 28 -14.45 -11.65 8.09
N PRO A 29 -13.45 -11.10 8.82
CA PRO A 29 -12.62 -10.01 8.30
C PRO A 29 -11.76 -10.44 7.10
N GLU A 30 -11.33 -11.70 7.06
CA GLU A 30 -10.52 -12.23 5.96
C GLU A 30 -11.30 -12.33 4.64
N GLU A 31 -12.55 -12.79 4.69
CA GLU A 31 -13.43 -12.79 3.53
C GLU A 31 -13.67 -11.38 3.01
N LYS A 32 -13.82 -10.40 3.92
CA LYS A 32 -13.95 -8.99 3.52
C LYS A 32 -12.71 -8.51 2.77
N ILE A 33 -11.51 -8.82 3.25
CA ILE A 33 -10.26 -8.46 2.57
C ILE A 33 -10.19 -9.10 1.17
N ARG A 34 -10.52 -10.39 1.05
CA ARG A 34 -10.55 -11.09 -0.25
C ARG A 34 -11.57 -10.49 -1.21
N ALA A 35 -12.74 -10.11 -0.70
CA ALA A 35 -13.76 -9.45 -1.51
C ALA A 35 -13.29 -8.08 -2.01
N LEU A 36 -12.62 -7.30 -1.17
CA LEU A 36 -12.04 -6.00 -1.54
C LEU A 36 -10.89 -6.13 -2.55
N GLU A 37 -10.08 -7.19 -2.44
CA GLU A 37 -9.05 -7.53 -3.43
C GLU A 37 -9.69 -7.89 -4.78
N LYS A 38 -10.73 -8.74 -4.76
CA LYS A 38 -11.47 -9.15 -5.97
C LYS A 38 -12.20 -7.99 -6.65
N ASP A 39 -12.71 -7.06 -5.87
CA ASP A 39 -13.38 -5.84 -6.35
C ASP A 39 -12.38 -4.76 -6.84
N GLY A 40 -11.08 -5.02 -6.72
CA GLY A 40 -10.03 -4.09 -7.15
C GLY A 40 -9.85 -2.88 -6.24
N GLN A 41 -10.52 -2.82 -5.08
CA GLN A 41 -10.35 -1.75 -4.10
C GLN A 41 -9.02 -1.86 -3.35
N LEU A 42 -8.56 -3.10 -3.12
CA LEU A 42 -7.25 -3.40 -2.59
C LEU A 42 -6.39 -4.06 -3.67
N ILE A 43 -5.18 -3.53 -3.85
CA ILE A 43 -4.17 -4.10 -4.74
C ILE A 43 -3.16 -4.84 -3.88
N ARG A 44 -2.98 -6.13 -4.14
CA ARG A 44 -2.01 -6.95 -3.40
C ARG A 44 -0.60 -6.72 -3.91
N LEU A 45 0.31 -6.34 -3.00
CA LEU A 45 1.73 -6.13 -3.30
C LEU A 45 2.55 -7.40 -3.07
N LYS A 46 2.32 -8.08 -1.95
CA LYS A 46 2.86 -9.41 -1.62
C LYS A 46 1.90 -10.13 -0.68
N ARG A 47 2.17 -11.39 -0.34
CA ARG A 47 1.34 -12.13 0.63
C ARG A 47 1.24 -11.35 1.94
N GLY A 48 0.01 -10.98 2.33
CA GLY A 48 -0.27 -10.24 3.55
C GLY A 48 0.04 -8.74 3.50
N LEU A 49 0.35 -8.17 2.33
CA LEU A 49 0.60 -6.73 2.16
C LEU A 49 -0.20 -6.20 0.96
N TYR A 50 -0.96 -5.14 1.19
CA TYR A 50 -1.87 -4.55 0.22
C TYR A 50 -1.68 -3.04 0.17
N VAL A 51 -2.12 -2.40 -0.90
CA VAL A 51 -2.27 -0.95 -1.00
C VAL A 51 -3.67 -0.63 -1.50
N VAL A 52 -4.24 0.50 -1.12
CA VAL A 52 -5.54 0.93 -1.61
C VAL A 52 -5.39 1.43 -3.05
N ASN A 53 -6.34 1.06 -3.91
CA ASN A 53 -6.34 1.51 -5.30
C ASN A 53 -6.40 3.04 -5.38
N SER A 54 -5.57 3.65 -6.24
CA SER A 54 -5.49 5.10 -6.42
C SER A 54 -6.82 5.72 -6.85
N GLN A 55 -7.65 4.97 -7.59
CA GLN A 55 -9.00 5.40 -7.98
C GLN A 55 -9.92 5.58 -6.77
N LEU A 56 -9.70 4.81 -5.70
CA LEU A 56 -10.49 4.90 -4.47
C LEU A 56 -9.90 5.91 -3.48
N SER A 57 -8.57 5.93 -3.35
CA SER A 57 -7.87 6.78 -2.39
C SER A 57 -7.68 8.23 -2.86
N GLY A 58 -7.78 8.48 -4.17
CA GLY A 58 -7.46 9.77 -4.80
C GLY A 58 -5.97 10.10 -4.76
N VAL A 59 -5.11 9.13 -4.48
CA VAL A 59 -3.65 9.32 -4.35
C VAL A 59 -2.93 8.25 -5.14
N GLU A 60 -2.01 8.69 -6.01
CA GLU A 60 -1.17 7.80 -6.78
C GLU A 60 -0.29 6.90 -5.91
N THR A 61 -0.09 5.68 -6.38
CA THR A 61 0.73 4.70 -5.69
C THR A 61 2.20 5.07 -5.84
N SER A 62 2.92 5.17 -4.72
CA SER A 62 4.35 5.49 -4.74
C SER A 62 5.20 4.22 -4.80
N ASN A 63 5.92 4.03 -5.90
CA ASN A 63 6.86 2.93 -6.07
C ASN A 63 7.91 2.89 -4.95
N ALA A 64 8.38 4.06 -4.51
CA ALA A 64 9.33 4.20 -3.42
C ALA A 64 8.79 3.67 -2.08
N LEU A 65 7.55 4.05 -1.73
CA LEU A 65 6.89 3.56 -0.51
C LEU A 65 6.60 2.07 -0.58
N CYS A 66 6.09 1.59 -1.71
CA CYS A 66 5.86 0.17 -1.94
C CYS A 66 7.14 -0.65 -1.81
N ALA A 67 8.24 -0.22 -2.44
CA ALA A 67 9.52 -0.92 -2.38
C ALA A 67 10.03 -1.05 -0.94
N ASN A 68 9.96 0.03 -0.15
CA ASN A 68 10.35 0.00 1.26
C ASN A 68 9.54 -1.01 2.10
N HIS A 69 8.23 -1.14 1.86
CA HIS A 69 7.38 -2.08 2.61
C HIS A 69 7.42 -3.52 2.07
N ILE A 70 7.77 -3.70 0.79
CA ILE A 70 7.99 -5.03 0.21
C ILE A 70 9.29 -5.62 0.73
N TYR A 71 10.38 -4.86 0.73
CA TYR A 71 11.73 -5.37 1.00
C TYR A 71 12.30 -5.03 2.40
N GLY A 72 11.60 -4.21 3.20
CA GLY A 72 11.91 -3.96 4.63
C GLY A 72 13.12 -3.06 4.88
N PRO A 73 13.35 -2.67 6.15
CA PRO A 73 12.92 -1.38 6.72
C PRO A 73 13.34 -0.14 5.92
N SER A 74 14.39 -0.23 5.11
CA SER A 74 14.84 0.78 4.15
C SER A 74 15.45 0.08 2.94
N TYR A 75 14.68 -0.08 1.87
CA TYR A 75 15.17 -0.69 0.62
C TYR A 75 15.82 0.34 -0.31
N LEU A 76 15.42 1.60 -0.18
CA LEU A 76 15.95 2.69 -1.00
C LEU A 76 17.31 3.13 -0.46
N SER A 77 18.34 3.00 -1.29
CA SER A 77 19.69 3.47 -0.98
C SER A 77 19.81 4.99 -1.15
N LEU A 78 20.84 5.58 -0.52
CA LEU A 78 21.21 6.98 -0.76
C LEU A 78 21.41 7.27 -2.26
N HIS A 79 22.07 6.36 -2.98
CA HIS A 79 22.31 6.51 -4.43
C HIS A 79 21.00 6.56 -5.22
N TRP A 80 20.02 5.71 -4.87
CA TRP A 80 18.70 5.77 -5.48
C TRP A 80 18.03 7.12 -5.19
N ALA A 81 18.09 7.61 -3.95
CA ALA A 81 17.51 8.89 -3.58
C ALA A 81 18.15 10.05 -4.34
N LEU A 82 19.50 10.11 -4.37
CA LEU A 82 20.23 11.15 -5.12
C LEU A 82 19.87 11.12 -6.60
N ARG A 83 19.75 9.93 -7.21
CA ARG A 83 19.32 9.78 -8.61
C ARG A 83 17.88 10.27 -8.80
N HIS A 84 16.96 9.84 -7.93
CA HIS A 84 15.54 10.22 -7.98
C HIS A 84 15.33 11.73 -7.88
N TYR A 85 16.16 12.42 -7.09
CA TYR A 85 16.15 13.88 -6.97
C TYR A 85 17.06 14.61 -7.97
N GLY A 86 17.67 13.90 -8.93
CA GLY A 86 18.51 14.50 -9.97
C GLY A 86 19.86 15.06 -9.49
N LEU A 87 20.32 14.65 -8.29
CA LEU A 87 21.57 15.10 -7.69
C LEU A 87 22.79 14.33 -8.22
N ILE A 88 22.58 13.15 -8.81
CA ILE A 88 23.59 12.38 -9.54
C ILE A 88 22.99 11.87 -10.85
N PRO A 89 23.82 11.68 -11.91
CA PRO A 89 23.33 11.18 -13.17
C PRO A 89 22.75 9.77 -13.06
N GLU A 90 21.78 9.48 -13.91
CA GLU A 90 21.37 8.11 -14.13
C GLU A 90 22.50 7.39 -14.86
N ARG A 91 23.29 6.57 -14.13
CA ARG A 91 24.27 5.64 -14.70
C ARG A 91 23.81 5.12 -16.07
N VAL A 92 24.57 5.49 -17.11
CA VAL A 92 24.50 5.01 -18.49
C VAL A 92 24.84 3.52 -18.55
#